data_AF-A0A1G2NEL7-F1
#
_entry.id   AF-A0A1G2NEL7-F1
#
_cell.length_a   1.000
_cell.length_b   1.000
_cell.length_c   1.000
_cell.angle_alpha   90.00
_cell.angle_beta   90.00
_cell.angle_gamma   90.00
#
_symmetry.space_group_name_H-M   'P 1'
#
loop_
_entity.id
_entity.type
_entity.pdbx_description
1 polymer ?
#
loop_
_entity_poly.entity_id
_entity_poly.type
_entity_poly.pdbx_seq_one_letter_code
_entity_poly.pdbx_strand_id
1 'polypeptide(L)'
;MWVFAITGGPCSGKTSGLAYLEEKLTARGYKVLIVPESATKLISGGILPWEMATSQFQRGILVDTLAVEQVFFEAARYYRNHGKKVIVLCDRGTKDGEAYMGKDPYARLLKSFDYSENELCDQRYHAVFHLRTAAIGAEKFFTLENNKARKETLEEARALDERTLEAWQRHPHPRVIDNSTDFAGKMHRLFAEISAVLGDPVPLEIEDKFLILKIRPEDIIVPFHTAHIIQNYLVSPQKGDEYRVRARSDGEGTTYFYTVKTEIEPGVRAEKERLVDSREYHSLLSLRDPECVEIRKKRISFFWRDQYYEVDLFESPDPTLTLMEAERTDRNSSLQTPPFIPVIRNVTGSKEYSNKEIARKK
;
A
#
# COMPACT_ATOMS: atom_id res chain seq x y z
N MET A 1 -12.28 -14.92 -0.21
CA MET A 1 -11.00 -14.55 -0.84
C MET A 1 -11.33 -13.52 -1.89
N TRP A 2 -10.68 -12.38 -1.84
CA TRP A 2 -10.83 -11.32 -2.84
C TRP A 2 -9.54 -11.21 -3.64
N VAL A 3 -9.64 -10.81 -4.90
CA VAL A 3 -8.51 -10.65 -5.82
C VAL A 3 -8.68 -9.32 -6.51
N PHE A 4 -7.69 -8.44 -6.35
CA PHE A 4 -7.72 -7.08 -6.87
C PHE A 4 -6.49 -6.82 -7.73
N ALA A 5 -6.66 -6.25 -8.92
CA ALA A 5 -5.54 -5.74 -9.71
C ALA A 5 -5.31 -4.26 -9.39
N ILE A 6 -4.08 -3.90 -9.05
CA ILE A 6 -3.65 -2.52 -8.91
C ILE A 6 -2.89 -2.14 -10.18
N THR A 7 -3.52 -1.32 -11.03
CA THR A 7 -3.01 -0.94 -12.35
C THR A 7 -2.75 0.56 -12.43
N GLY A 8 -2.19 1.03 -13.55
CA GLY A 8 -1.91 2.44 -13.80
C GLY A 8 -0.62 2.68 -14.57
N GLY A 9 -0.44 3.91 -15.06
CA GLY A 9 0.75 4.32 -15.80
C GLY A 9 2.03 4.34 -14.95
N PRO A 10 3.18 4.69 -15.55
CA PRO A 10 4.43 4.96 -14.83
C PRO A 10 4.23 6.03 -13.75
N CYS A 11 4.95 5.94 -12.62
CA CYS A 11 4.87 6.92 -11.53
C CYS A 11 3.45 7.18 -10.99
N SER A 12 2.57 6.18 -11.00
CA SER A 12 1.20 6.25 -10.46
C SER A 12 1.09 6.04 -8.95
N GLY A 13 2.15 5.51 -8.33
CA GLY A 13 2.17 5.19 -6.90
C GLY A 13 1.82 3.74 -6.56
N LYS A 14 1.73 2.82 -7.55
CA LYS A 14 1.39 1.39 -7.31
C LYS A 14 2.20 0.72 -6.19
N THR A 15 3.52 0.81 -6.25
CA THR A 15 4.39 0.18 -5.22
C THR A 15 4.10 0.72 -3.83
N SER A 16 3.89 2.03 -3.69
CA SER A 16 3.52 2.63 -2.40
C SER A 16 2.10 2.27 -1.98
N GLY A 17 1.17 2.22 -2.94
CA GLY A 17 -0.21 1.79 -2.71
C GLY A 17 -0.28 0.34 -2.23
N LEU A 18 0.48 -0.57 -2.83
CA LEU A 18 0.55 -1.97 -2.39
C LEU A 18 1.11 -2.09 -0.96
N ALA A 19 2.15 -1.33 -0.61
CA ALA A 19 2.68 -1.29 0.75
C ALA A 19 1.65 -0.74 1.74
N TYR A 20 0.97 0.36 1.39
CA TYR A 20 -0.09 0.97 2.19
C TYR A 20 -1.28 0.01 2.42
N LEU A 21 -1.71 -0.68 1.37
CA LEU A 21 -2.79 -1.65 1.43
C LEU A 21 -2.41 -2.89 2.26
N GLU A 22 -1.18 -3.39 2.12
CA GLU A 22 -0.68 -4.49 2.94
C GLU A 22 -0.77 -4.16 4.43
N GLU A 23 -0.33 -2.97 4.83
CA GLU A 23 -0.40 -2.54 6.22
C GLU A 23 -1.86 -2.42 6.69
N LYS A 24 -2.68 -1.62 6.01
CA LYS A 24 -4.05 -1.31 6.44
C LYS A 24 -4.97 -2.52 6.44
N LEU A 25 -4.83 -3.44 5.47
CA LEU A 25 -5.63 -4.66 5.41
C LEU A 25 -5.17 -5.71 6.43
N THR A 26 -3.85 -5.88 6.62
CA THR A 26 -3.35 -6.80 7.65
C THR A 26 -3.74 -6.33 9.05
N ALA A 27 -3.73 -5.03 9.30
CA ALA A 27 -4.19 -4.45 10.57
C ALA A 27 -5.69 -4.69 10.84
N ARG A 28 -6.49 -4.84 9.77
CA ARG A 28 -7.90 -5.26 9.83
C ARG A 28 -8.09 -6.80 9.88
N GLY A 29 -7.01 -7.56 10.01
CA GLY A 29 -7.04 -9.01 10.17
C GLY A 29 -7.13 -9.80 8.86
N TYR A 30 -6.88 -9.18 7.71
CA TYR A 30 -6.76 -9.89 6.44
C TYR A 30 -5.38 -10.55 6.29
N LYS A 31 -5.34 -11.77 5.76
CA LYS A 31 -4.14 -12.35 5.16
C LYS A 31 -3.96 -11.73 3.78
N VAL A 32 -2.98 -10.87 3.63
CA VAL A 32 -2.67 -10.20 2.35
C VAL A 32 -1.58 -10.98 1.62
N LEU A 33 -1.80 -11.25 0.34
CA LEU A 33 -0.80 -11.80 -0.57
C LEU A 33 -0.60 -10.81 -1.73
N ILE A 34 0.65 -10.51 -2.07
CA ILE A 34 0.98 -9.59 -3.17
C ILE A 34 1.62 -10.37 -4.31
N VAL A 35 0.95 -10.40 -5.47
CA VAL A 35 1.51 -10.96 -6.69
C VAL A 35 2.43 -9.91 -7.32
N PRO A 36 3.74 -10.20 -7.48
CA PRO A 36 4.69 -9.23 -8.01
C PRO A 36 4.53 -8.99 -9.51
N GLU A 37 4.94 -7.81 -9.97
CA GLU A 37 4.90 -7.43 -11.39
C GLU A 37 5.84 -8.31 -12.24
N SER A 38 5.26 -9.11 -13.14
CA SER A 38 6.03 -9.97 -14.06
C SER A 38 7.01 -9.21 -14.95
N ALA A 39 6.65 -8.00 -15.41
CA ALA A 39 7.55 -7.18 -16.22
C ALA A 39 8.85 -6.84 -15.47
N THR A 40 8.75 -6.42 -14.21
CA THR A 40 9.93 -6.12 -13.37
C THR A 40 10.76 -7.36 -13.11
N LYS A 41 10.13 -8.51 -12.86
CA LYS A 41 10.81 -9.80 -12.70
C LYS A 41 11.62 -10.17 -13.95
N LEU A 42 11.01 -10.11 -15.13
CA LEU A 42 11.66 -10.47 -16.40
C LEU A 42 12.83 -9.53 -16.73
N ILE A 43 12.63 -8.21 -16.59
CA ILE A 43 13.66 -7.19 -16.82
C ILE A 43 14.86 -7.39 -15.89
N SER A 44 14.58 -7.61 -14.59
CA SER A 44 15.65 -7.84 -13.60
C SER A 44 16.41 -9.14 -13.84
N GLY A 45 15.77 -10.13 -14.47
CA GLY A 45 16.40 -11.37 -14.92
C GLY A 45 17.18 -11.25 -16.23
N GLY A 46 17.24 -10.06 -16.85
CA GLY A 46 17.96 -9.81 -18.10
C GLY A 46 17.14 -10.00 -19.38
N ILE A 47 15.82 -10.21 -19.29
CA ILE A 47 14.94 -10.25 -20.46
C ILE A 47 14.43 -8.83 -20.71
N LEU A 48 15.05 -8.12 -21.65
CA LEU A 48 14.84 -6.68 -21.83
C LEU A 48 13.84 -6.38 -22.96
N PRO A 49 12.91 -5.42 -22.76
CA PRO A 49 11.85 -5.12 -23.72
C PRO A 49 12.36 -4.54 -25.04
N TRP A 50 13.53 -3.91 -25.06
CA TRP A 50 14.13 -3.32 -26.28
C TRP A 50 14.96 -4.32 -27.10
N GLU A 51 15.17 -5.54 -26.61
CA GLU A 51 15.92 -6.60 -27.31
C GLU A 51 15.02 -7.54 -28.12
N MET A 52 13.69 -7.35 -28.05
CA MET A 52 12.72 -8.17 -28.76
C MET A 52 11.47 -7.38 -29.16
N ALA A 53 10.63 -7.98 -30.00
CA ALA A 53 9.35 -7.38 -30.39
C ALA A 53 8.42 -7.20 -29.16
N THR A 54 7.68 -6.09 -29.10
CA THR A 54 6.71 -5.80 -28.02
C THR A 54 5.75 -6.96 -27.79
N SER A 55 5.28 -7.61 -28.87
CA SER A 55 4.38 -8.75 -28.80
C SER A 55 5.00 -9.97 -28.11
N GLN A 56 6.28 -10.24 -28.35
CA GLN A 56 7.00 -11.36 -27.73
C GLN A 56 7.24 -11.08 -26.25
N PHE A 57 7.59 -9.85 -25.90
CA PHE A 57 7.78 -9.47 -24.51
C PHE A 57 6.47 -9.54 -23.70
N GLN A 58 5.38 -9.01 -24.27
CA GLN A 58 4.05 -9.05 -23.64
C GLN A 58 3.48 -10.47 -23.55
N ARG A 59 3.80 -11.35 -24.52
CA ARG A 59 3.54 -12.79 -24.40
C ARG A 59 4.24 -13.39 -23.18
N GLY A 60 5.52 -13.06 -22.98
CA GLY A 60 6.28 -13.51 -21.81
C GLY A 60 5.70 -13.01 -20.50
N ILE A 61 5.31 -11.74 -20.43
CA ILE A 61 4.62 -11.15 -19.26
C ILE A 61 3.34 -11.92 -18.95
N LEU A 62 2.46 -12.12 -19.94
CA LEU A 62 1.19 -12.80 -19.73
C LEU A 62 1.37 -14.23 -19.19
N VAL A 63 2.30 -15.00 -19.78
CA VAL A 63 2.59 -16.37 -19.31
C VAL A 63 3.08 -16.38 -17.88
N ASP A 64 4.03 -15.52 -17.55
CA ASP A 64 4.57 -15.43 -16.18
C ASP A 64 3.49 -14.96 -15.20
N THR A 65 2.70 -13.95 -15.54
CA THR A 65 1.60 -13.44 -14.71
C THR A 65 0.60 -14.54 -14.41
N LEU A 66 0.15 -15.30 -15.40
CA LEU A 66 -0.80 -16.40 -15.20
C LEU A 66 -0.22 -17.50 -14.29
N ALA A 67 1.05 -17.86 -14.49
CA ALA A 67 1.72 -18.89 -13.71
C ALA A 67 1.92 -18.46 -12.24
N VAL A 68 2.39 -17.23 -12.02
CA VAL A 68 2.59 -16.69 -10.67
C VAL A 68 1.25 -16.52 -9.97
N GLU A 69 0.24 -15.92 -10.62
CA GLU A 69 -1.09 -15.76 -10.03
C GLU A 69 -1.71 -17.10 -9.63
N GLN A 70 -1.52 -18.17 -10.43
CA GLN A 70 -2.02 -19.49 -10.09
C GLN A 70 -1.47 -19.98 -8.74
N VAL A 71 -0.16 -19.89 -8.53
CA VAL A 71 0.50 -20.29 -7.27
C VAL A 71 -0.06 -19.49 -6.08
N PHE A 72 -0.22 -18.18 -6.25
CA PHE A 72 -0.75 -17.31 -5.21
C PHE A 72 -2.23 -17.57 -4.93
N PHE A 73 -3.03 -17.86 -5.95
CA PHE A 73 -4.46 -18.19 -5.79
C PHE A 73 -4.65 -19.54 -5.10
N GLU A 74 -3.78 -20.52 -5.37
CA GLU A 74 -3.78 -21.80 -4.66
C GLU A 74 -3.45 -21.61 -3.17
N ALA A 75 -2.40 -20.87 -2.85
CA ALA A 75 -2.07 -20.51 -1.47
C ALA A 75 -3.22 -19.73 -0.79
N ALA A 76 -3.83 -18.78 -1.51
CA ALA A 76 -4.95 -18.00 -1.01
C ALA A 76 -6.18 -18.86 -0.70
N ARG A 77 -6.50 -19.83 -1.56
CA ARG A 77 -7.57 -20.82 -1.32
C ARG A 77 -7.25 -21.68 -0.11
N TYR A 78 -5.99 -22.13 0.04
CA TYR A 78 -5.55 -22.87 1.21
C TYR A 78 -5.80 -22.08 2.50
N TYR A 79 -5.30 -20.84 2.60
CA TYR A 79 -5.50 -20.00 3.79
C TYR A 79 -6.99 -19.73 4.07
N ARG A 80 -7.78 -19.47 3.03
CA ARG A 80 -9.23 -19.28 3.16
C ARG A 80 -9.91 -20.52 3.75
N ASN A 81 -9.58 -21.70 3.26
CA ASN A 81 -10.15 -22.96 3.73
C ASN A 81 -9.76 -23.27 5.18
N HIS A 82 -8.70 -22.65 5.68
CA HIS A 82 -8.26 -22.70 7.08
C HIS A 82 -8.72 -21.48 7.90
N GLY A 83 -9.83 -20.85 7.49
CA GLY A 83 -10.53 -19.82 8.28
C GLY A 83 -9.97 -18.40 8.18
N LYS A 84 -8.97 -18.14 7.32
CA LYS A 84 -8.44 -16.79 7.13
C LYS A 84 -9.29 -15.97 6.16
N LYS A 85 -9.47 -14.68 6.42
CA LYS A 85 -9.96 -13.71 5.42
C LYS A 85 -8.78 -13.34 4.51
N VAL A 86 -8.83 -13.68 3.23
CA VAL A 86 -7.69 -13.53 2.31
C VAL A 86 -7.96 -12.49 1.24
N ILE A 87 -6.98 -11.63 0.98
CA ILE A 87 -6.95 -10.68 -0.14
C ILE A 87 -5.67 -10.91 -0.94
N VAL A 88 -5.81 -11.03 -2.26
CA VAL A 88 -4.70 -11.06 -3.20
C VAL A 88 -4.65 -9.74 -3.95
N LEU A 89 -3.52 -9.04 -3.87
CA LEU A 89 -3.25 -7.79 -4.57
C LEU A 89 -2.26 -8.08 -5.71
N CYS A 90 -2.68 -7.89 -6.96
CA CYS A 90 -1.81 -8.06 -8.12
C CYS A 90 -1.20 -6.72 -8.53
N ASP A 91 0.14 -6.64 -8.55
CA ASP A 91 0.85 -5.50 -9.14
C ASP A 91 0.79 -5.62 -10.66
N ARG A 92 -0.21 -4.94 -11.24
CA ARG A 92 -0.77 -5.13 -12.59
C ARG A 92 -1.55 -6.43 -12.77
N GLY A 93 -2.54 -6.38 -13.65
CA GLY A 93 -3.32 -7.54 -14.05
C GLY A 93 -3.04 -7.95 -15.49
N THR A 94 -3.67 -9.03 -15.94
CA THR A 94 -3.47 -9.59 -17.29
C THR A 94 -3.67 -8.55 -18.39
N LYS A 95 -4.72 -7.70 -18.33
CA LYS A 95 -5.06 -6.72 -19.38
C LYS A 95 -4.09 -5.54 -19.51
N ASP A 96 -3.18 -5.32 -18.56
CA ASP A 96 -2.18 -4.23 -18.65
C ASP A 96 -1.35 -4.28 -19.95
N GLY A 97 -1.11 -5.48 -20.50
CA GLY A 97 -0.36 -5.65 -21.74
C GLY A 97 -1.03 -5.06 -22.99
N GLU A 98 -2.35 -4.88 -22.96
CA GLU A 98 -3.11 -4.27 -24.07
C GLU A 98 -2.68 -2.83 -24.31
N ALA A 99 -2.33 -2.10 -23.25
CA ALA A 99 -1.87 -0.71 -23.35
C ALA A 99 -0.61 -0.57 -24.24
N TYR A 100 0.20 -1.63 -24.31
CA TYR A 100 1.46 -1.66 -25.08
C TYR A 100 1.30 -2.25 -26.48
N MET A 101 0.36 -3.18 -26.68
CA MET A 101 0.15 -3.87 -27.96
C MET A 101 -0.99 -3.32 -28.80
N GLY A 102 -1.91 -2.58 -28.18
CA GLY A 102 -3.23 -2.27 -28.73
C GLY A 102 -4.20 -3.44 -28.63
N LYS A 103 -5.48 -3.12 -28.76
CA LYS A 103 -6.61 -4.04 -28.57
C LYS A 103 -6.57 -5.29 -29.44
N ASP A 104 -6.52 -5.15 -30.77
CA ASP A 104 -6.62 -6.31 -31.67
C ASP A 104 -5.42 -7.27 -31.57
N PRO A 105 -4.16 -6.80 -31.53
CA PRO A 105 -3.01 -7.69 -31.31
C PRO A 105 -3.06 -8.39 -29.96
N TYR A 106 -3.50 -7.70 -28.91
CA TYR A 106 -3.63 -8.28 -27.58
C TYR A 106 -4.74 -9.33 -27.52
N ALA A 107 -5.90 -9.08 -28.12
CA ALA A 107 -6.98 -10.06 -28.22
C ALA A 107 -6.56 -11.33 -28.99
N ARG A 108 -5.73 -11.20 -30.04
CA ARG A 108 -5.12 -12.35 -30.73
C ARG A 108 -4.15 -13.12 -29.85
N LEU A 109 -3.35 -12.41 -29.04
CA LEU A 109 -2.45 -13.02 -28.07
C LEU A 109 -3.22 -13.87 -27.04
N LEU A 110 -4.31 -13.33 -26.46
CA LEU A 110 -5.15 -14.07 -25.51
C LEU A 110 -5.71 -15.36 -26.12
N LYS A 111 -6.27 -15.26 -27.34
CA LYS A 111 -6.79 -16.42 -28.07
C LYS A 111 -5.72 -17.46 -28.38
N SER A 112 -4.46 -17.06 -28.58
CA SER A 112 -3.36 -18.01 -28.80
C SER A 112 -3.02 -18.87 -27.58
N PHE A 113 -3.56 -18.53 -26.41
CA PHE A 113 -3.48 -19.29 -25.17
C PHE A 113 -4.84 -19.87 -24.76
N ASP A 114 -5.81 -19.90 -25.67
CA ASP A 114 -7.18 -20.36 -25.43
C ASP A 114 -7.92 -19.60 -24.32
N TYR A 115 -7.53 -18.34 -24.07
CA TYR A 115 -8.22 -17.46 -23.12
C TYR A 115 -9.14 -16.47 -23.82
N SER A 116 -10.28 -16.21 -23.19
CA SER A 116 -11.19 -15.13 -23.55
C SER A 116 -10.93 -13.85 -22.75
N GLU A 117 -11.41 -12.71 -23.26
CA GLU A 117 -11.44 -11.47 -22.48
C GLU A 117 -12.33 -11.59 -21.24
N ASN A 118 -13.39 -12.37 -21.30
CA ASN A 118 -14.28 -12.56 -20.16
C ASN A 118 -13.57 -13.27 -19.01
N GLU A 119 -12.76 -14.30 -19.31
CA GLU A 119 -11.99 -14.99 -18.28
C GLU A 119 -10.91 -14.10 -17.68
N LEU A 120 -10.12 -13.41 -18.51
CA LEU A 120 -8.94 -12.68 -18.02
C LEU A 120 -9.24 -11.27 -17.51
N CYS A 121 -10.26 -10.61 -18.05
CA CYS A 121 -10.71 -9.30 -17.59
C CYS A 121 -11.85 -9.48 -16.58
N ASP A 122 -13.02 -9.93 -17.04
CA ASP A 122 -14.27 -9.78 -16.29
C ASP A 122 -14.37 -10.67 -15.04
N GLN A 123 -13.79 -11.88 -15.07
CA GLN A 123 -13.96 -12.89 -14.01
C GLN A 123 -12.74 -13.08 -13.11
N ARG A 124 -11.54 -12.75 -13.60
CA ARG A 124 -10.28 -13.05 -12.88
C ARG A 124 -10.08 -12.17 -11.65
N TYR A 125 -10.48 -10.91 -11.74
CA TYR A 125 -10.35 -9.92 -10.68
C TYR A 125 -11.74 -9.52 -10.18
N HIS A 126 -11.89 -9.37 -8.87
CA HIS A 126 -13.15 -8.90 -8.29
C HIS A 126 -13.32 -7.39 -8.50
N ALA A 127 -12.20 -6.65 -8.55
CA ALA A 127 -12.14 -5.23 -8.88
C ALA A 127 -10.76 -4.86 -9.41
N VAL A 128 -10.70 -3.79 -10.19
CA VAL A 128 -9.47 -3.24 -10.76
C VAL A 128 -9.35 -1.79 -10.32
N PHE A 129 -8.23 -1.43 -9.70
CA PHE A 129 -7.96 -0.09 -9.18
C PHE A 129 -6.89 0.57 -10.03
N HIS A 130 -7.28 1.50 -10.90
CA HIS A 130 -6.40 2.28 -11.75
C HIS A 130 -5.91 3.51 -10.99
N LEU A 131 -4.63 3.52 -10.63
CA LEU A 131 -3.97 4.69 -10.08
C LEU A 131 -3.49 5.57 -11.24
N ARG A 132 -4.01 6.80 -11.36
CA ARG A 132 -3.55 7.75 -12.38
C ARG A 132 -2.07 8.09 -12.18
N THR A 133 -1.31 8.15 -13.26
CA THR A 133 0.10 8.62 -13.25
C THR A 133 0.22 10.03 -12.66
N ALA A 134 1.32 10.31 -11.94
CA ALA A 134 1.64 11.67 -11.52
C ALA A 134 1.78 12.64 -12.71
N ALA A 135 2.02 12.15 -13.93
CA ALA A 135 2.05 12.98 -15.12
C ALA A 135 0.68 13.65 -15.45
N ILE A 136 -0.41 13.28 -14.77
CA ILE A 136 -1.73 13.90 -14.93
C ILE A 136 -2.13 14.57 -13.61
N GLY A 137 -2.03 15.90 -13.53
CA GLY A 137 -2.52 16.67 -12.37
C GLY A 137 -1.64 16.62 -11.11
N ALA A 138 -0.44 16.03 -11.21
CA ALA A 138 0.56 15.99 -10.14
C ALA A 138 1.99 16.02 -10.71
N GLU A 139 2.20 16.72 -11.83
CA GLU A 139 3.40 16.65 -12.67
C GLU A 139 4.67 16.97 -11.90
N LYS A 140 4.58 17.84 -10.89
CA LYS A 140 5.69 18.19 -9.99
C LYS A 140 6.26 17.01 -9.19
N PHE A 141 5.49 15.95 -9.02
CA PHE A 141 5.90 14.72 -8.34
C PHE A 141 6.31 13.61 -9.31
N PHE A 142 6.26 13.87 -10.63
CA PHE A 142 6.65 12.88 -11.63
C PHE A 142 8.18 12.72 -11.65
N THR A 143 8.66 11.55 -11.27
CA THR A 143 10.10 11.22 -11.26
C THR A 143 10.36 9.85 -11.90
N LEU A 144 11.44 9.78 -12.67
CA LEU A 144 11.94 8.55 -13.30
C LEU A 144 13.04 7.87 -12.48
N GLU A 145 13.52 8.49 -11.39
CA GLU A 145 14.68 8.01 -10.61
C GLU A 145 14.52 6.57 -10.08
N ASN A 146 13.28 6.11 -9.94
CA ASN A 146 12.94 4.79 -9.40
C ASN A 146 12.96 3.66 -10.42
N ASN A 147 13.14 3.95 -11.71
CA ASN A 147 13.21 2.95 -12.76
C ASN A 147 14.35 3.28 -13.73
N LYS A 148 15.55 2.74 -13.46
CA LYS A 148 16.72 2.90 -14.35
C LYS A 148 16.46 2.46 -15.80
N ALA A 149 15.41 1.68 -16.04
CA ALA A 149 15.00 1.20 -17.36
C ALA A 149 13.93 2.06 -18.07
N ARG A 150 13.30 3.04 -17.41
CA ARG A 150 12.21 3.85 -18.00
C ARG A 150 12.72 5.23 -18.42
N LYS A 151 12.47 5.60 -19.67
CA LYS A 151 12.87 6.86 -20.30
C LYS A 151 11.66 7.70 -20.77
N GLU A 152 10.47 7.36 -20.28
CA GLU A 152 9.21 7.91 -20.80
C GLU A 152 9.08 9.40 -20.49
N THR A 153 8.70 10.20 -21.48
CA THR A 153 8.34 11.62 -21.26
C THR A 153 7.02 11.74 -20.49
N LEU A 154 6.68 12.94 -20.01
CA LEU A 154 5.37 13.20 -19.40
C LEU A 154 4.23 12.86 -20.36
N GLU A 155 4.36 13.20 -21.65
CA GLU A 155 3.38 12.91 -22.69
C GLU A 155 3.24 11.42 -22.93
N GLU A 156 4.34 10.69 -22.97
CA GLU A 156 4.33 9.22 -23.12
C GLU A 156 3.69 8.55 -21.90
N ALA A 157 3.99 9.03 -20.69
CA ALA A 157 3.38 8.54 -19.46
C ALA A 157 1.86 8.81 -19.42
N ARG A 158 1.41 9.99 -19.85
CA ARG A 158 -0.01 10.35 -19.98
C ARG A 158 -0.72 9.41 -20.98
N ALA A 159 -0.14 9.24 -22.17
CA ALA A 159 -0.73 8.41 -23.22
C ALA A 159 -0.76 6.93 -22.83
N LEU A 160 0.26 6.44 -22.11
CA LEU A 160 0.27 5.08 -21.60
C LEU A 160 -0.74 4.88 -20.46
N ASP A 161 -0.90 5.86 -19.56
CA ASP A 161 -1.91 5.81 -18.51
C ASP A 161 -3.32 5.73 -19.07
N GLU A 162 -3.65 6.55 -20.08
CA GLU A 162 -4.96 6.51 -20.74
C GLU A 162 -5.22 5.17 -21.43
N ARG A 163 -4.26 4.66 -22.22
CA ARG A 163 -4.37 3.33 -22.84
C ARG A 163 -4.54 2.21 -21.81
N THR A 164 -3.89 2.33 -20.65
CA THR A 164 -4.03 1.36 -19.55
C THR A 164 -5.44 1.42 -18.98
N LEU A 165 -6.00 2.61 -18.79
CA LEU A 165 -7.38 2.77 -18.32
C LEU A 165 -8.39 2.19 -19.33
N GLU A 166 -8.21 2.50 -20.62
CA GLU A 166 -9.05 2.01 -21.73
C GLU A 166 -9.06 0.48 -21.80
N ALA A 167 -7.90 -0.17 -21.62
CA ALA A 167 -7.78 -1.64 -21.62
C ALA A 167 -8.66 -2.30 -20.54
N TRP A 168 -8.88 -1.61 -19.42
CA TRP A 168 -9.69 -2.08 -18.30
C TRP A 168 -11.13 -1.55 -18.30
N GLN A 169 -11.52 -0.70 -19.26
CA GLN A 169 -12.86 -0.09 -19.32
C GLN A 169 -13.99 -1.14 -19.37
N ARG A 170 -13.72 -2.31 -19.93
CA ARG A 170 -14.66 -3.42 -20.02
C ARG A 170 -14.95 -4.08 -18.66
N HIS A 171 -14.01 -4.01 -17.71
CA HIS A 171 -14.13 -4.70 -16.43
C HIS A 171 -15.43 -4.29 -15.71
N PRO A 172 -16.16 -5.21 -15.03
CA PRO A 172 -17.43 -4.86 -14.35
C PRO A 172 -17.28 -3.89 -13.17
N HIS A 173 -16.11 -3.90 -12.53
CA HIS A 173 -15.81 -3.08 -11.36
C HIS A 173 -14.46 -2.36 -11.47
N PRO A 174 -14.28 -1.43 -12.43
CA PRO A 174 -13.11 -0.58 -12.48
C PRO A 174 -13.29 0.57 -11.48
N ARG A 175 -12.20 0.98 -10.84
CA ARG A 175 -12.12 2.14 -9.95
C ARG A 175 -10.94 2.99 -10.36
N VAL A 176 -11.14 4.30 -10.46
CA VAL A 176 -10.09 5.24 -10.85
C VAL A 176 -9.75 6.10 -9.65
N ILE A 177 -8.47 6.12 -9.28
CA ILE A 177 -7.93 6.98 -8.23
C ILE A 177 -7.04 8.03 -8.89
N ASP A 178 -7.58 9.24 -9.04
CA ASP A 178 -6.90 10.37 -9.65
C ASP A 178 -5.89 11.06 -8.70
N ASN A 179 -5.36 12.22 -9.11
CA ASN A 179 -4.46 13.03 -8.29
C ASN A 179 -5.13 14.33 -7.77
N SER A 180 -6.44 14.32 -7.53
CA SER A 180 -7.17 15.51 -7.04
C SER A 180 -6.82 15.92 -5.60
N THR A 181 -6.14 15.04 -4.87
CA THR A 181 -5.68 15.22 -3.49
C THR A 181 -4.16 15.10 -3.44
N ASP A 182 -3.55 15.37 -2.29
CA ASP A 182 -2.16 14.99 -2.08
C ASP A 182 -1.97 13.46 -2.15
N PHE A 183 -0.71 13.01 -2.07
CA PHE A 183 -0.40 11.59 -2.20
C PHE A 183 -1.01 10.75 -1.07
N ALA A 184 -1.09 11.28 0.15
CA ALA A 184 -1.68 10.60 1.28
C ALA A 184 -3.20 10.42 1.08
N GLY A 185 -3.90 11.48 0.69
CA GLY A 185 -5.31 11.44 0.33
C GLY A 185 -5.60 10.53 -0.86
N LYS A 186 -4.68 10.42 -1.80
CA LYS A 186 -4.78 9.46 -2.91
C LYS A 186 -4.74 8.02 -2.41
N MET A 187 -3.81 7.69 -1.53
CA MET A 187 -3.72 6.35 -0.92
C MET A 187 -4.94 6.05 -0.04
N HIS A 188 -5.43 7.06 0.68
CA HIS A 188 -6.66 6.96 1.46
C HIS A 188 -7.86 6.64 0.58
N ARG A 189 -8.05 7.34 -0.54
CA ARG A 189 -9.12 7.06 -1.51
C ARG A 189 -9.00 5.69 -2.16
N LEU A 190 -7.79 5.23 -2.47
CA LEU A 190 -7.56 3.85 -2.93
C LEU A 190 -8.07 2.84 -1.90
N PHE A 191 -7.74 3.04 -0.64
CA PHE A 191 -8.14 2.13 0.43
C PHE A 191 -9.63 2.23 0.76
N ALA A 192 -10.23 3.41 0.64
CA ALA A 192 -11.67 3.63 0.73
C ALA A 192 -12.43 2.84 -0.33
N GLU A 193 -12.00 2.89 -1.59
CA GLU A 193 -12.61 2.11 -2.68
C GLU A 193 -12.46 0.59 -2.48
N ILE A 194 -11.31 0.13 -1.98
CA ILE A 194 -11.12 -1.28 -1.61
C ILE A 194 -12.07 -1.68 -0.48
N SER A 195 -12.18 -0.86 0.57
CA SER A 195 -13.08 -1.11 1.70
C SER A 195 -14.54 -1.20 1.23
N ALA A 196 -14.95 -0.32 0.32
CA ALA A 196 -16.28 -0.35 -0.28
C ALA A 196 -16.55 -1.66 -1.05
N VAL A 197 -15.58 -2.15 -1.83
CA VAL A 197 -15.71 -3.45 -2.53
C VAL A 197 -15.77 -4.62 -1.56
N LEU A 198 -14.99 -4.57 -0.47
CA LEU A 198 -15.02 -5.59 0.59
C LEU A 198 -16.32 -5.56 1.42
N GLY A 199 -17.05 -4.44 1.39
CA GLY A 199 -18.22 -4.18 2.24
C GLY A 199 -17.87 -3.70 3.67
N ASP A 200 -16.58 -3.44 3.91
CA ASP A 200 -16.08 -2.89 5.17
C ASP A 200 -16.49 -1.41 5.33
N PRO A 201 -16.53 -0.86 6.57
CA PRO A 201 -16.72 0.58 6.77
C PRO A 201 -15.67 1.38 5.99
N VAL A 202 -16.12 2.38 5.22
CA VAL A 202 -15.23 3.17 4.38
C VAL A 202 -14.56 4.23 5.26
N PRO A 203 -13.23 4.20 5.40
CA PRO A 203 -12.54 5.20 6.19
C PRO A 203 -12.65 6.58 5.53
N LEU A 204 -12.66 7.62 6.37
CA LEU A 204 -12.56 9.02 5.97
C LEU A 204 -11.14 9.52 6.24
N GLU A 205 -10.70 10.55 5.50
CA GLU A 205 -9.31 11.05 5.51
C GLU A 205 -8.90 11.73 6.84
N ILE A 206 -9.75 11.65 7.85
CA ILE A 206 -9.59 12.30 9.15
C ILE A 206 -9.34 11.20 10.19
N GLU A 207 -8.13 11.21 10.74
CA GLU A 207 -7.76 10.39 11.90
C GLU A 207 -7.67 11.30 13.14
N ASP A 208 -8.35 10.91 14.22
CA ASP A 208 -8.23 11.58 15.52
C ASP A 208 -7.21 10.83 16.39
N LYS A 209 -6.36 11.59 17.09
CA LYS A 209 -5.33 11.07 18.00
C LYS A 209 -5.60 11.49 19.43
N PHE A 210 -5.48 10.55 20.36
CA PHE A 210 -5.73 10.74 21.78
C PHE A 210 -4.54 10.29 22.61
N LEU A 211 -4.21 11.08 23.63
CA LEU A 211 -3.43 10.61 24.76
C LEU A 211 -4.38 9.88 25.71
N ILE A 212 -4.07 8.65 26.08
CA ILE A 212 -4.90 7.81 26.95
C ILE A 212 -4.08 7.32 28.16
N LEU A 213 -4.75 6.92 29.26
CA LEU A 213 -4.03 6.25 30.34
C LEU A 213 -3.49 4.91 29.82
N LYS A 214 -2.38 4.47 30.40
CA LYS A 214 -1.79 3.18 30.09
C LYS A 214 -2.80 2.06 30.39
N ILE A 215 -3.09 1.27 29.37
CA ILE A 215 -3.94 0.08 29.46
C ILE A 215 -3.12 -1.17 29.18
N ARG A 216 -3.68 -2.33 29.51
CA ARG A 216 -3.19 -3.63 29.09
C ARG A 216 -4.09 -4.17 27.96
N PRO A 217 -3.59 -5.08 27.10
CA PRO A 217 -4.41 -5.69 26.05
C PRO A 217 -5.70 -6.32 26.58
N GLU A 218 -5.69 -6.86 27.79
CA GLU A 218 -6.86 -7.51 28.41
C GLU A 218 -7.98 -6.54 28.75
N ASP A 219 -7.70 -5.23 28.79
CA ASP A 219 -8.71 -4.19 29.01
C ASP A 219 -9.55 -3.94 27.74
N ILE A 220 -9.13 -4.46 26.57
CA ILE A 220 -9.89 -4.41 25.31
C ILE A 220 -10.92 -5.55 25.27
N ILE A 221 -12.19 -5.22 25.48
CA ILE A 221 -13.31 -6.18 25.60
C ILE A 221 -13.94 -6.60 24.26
N VAL A 222 -13.24 -6.41 23.15
CA VAL A 222 -13.67 -6.77 21.79
C VAL A 222 -12.56 -7.56 21.10
N PRO A 223 -12.85 -8.34 20.04
CA PRO A 223 -11.80 -8.99 19.27
C PRO A 223 -10.78 -7.97 18.75
N PHE A 224 -9.50 -8.22 19.02
CA PHE A 224 -8.40 -7.34 18.65
C PHE A 224 -7.26 -8.13 18.03
N HIS A 225 -6.40 -7.42 17.29
CA HIS A 225 -5.14 -7.90 16.77
C HIS A 225 -3.99 -7.15 17.42
N THR A 226 -2.83 -7.79 17.58
CA THR A 226 -1.63 -7.13 18.12
C THR A 226 -0.45 -7.28 17.18
N ALA A 227 0.34 -6.21 17.05
CA ALA A 227 1.61 -6.23 16.35
C ALA A 227 2.69 -5.52 17.18
N HIS A 228 3.92 -6.04 17.12
CA HIS A 228 5.11 -5.35 17.60
C HIS A 228 5.69 -4.51 16.48
N ILE A 229 5.93 -3.23 16.75
CA ILE A 229 6.47 -2.29 15.77
C ILE A 229 7.80 -1.78 16.29
N ILE A 230 8.83 -1.97 15.47
CA ILE A 230 10.16 -1.38 15.66
C ILE A 230 10.36 -0.37 14.55
N GLN A 231 10.73 0.86 14.90
CA GLN A 231 10.92 1.93 13.94
C GLN A 231 12.21 2.69 14.23
N ASN A 232 13.01 2.88 13.17
CA ASN A 232 14.26 3.60 13.22
C ASN A 232 14.27 4.70 12.16
N TYR A 233 14.75 5.88 12.55
CA TYR A 233 15.03 6.98 11.63
C TYR A 233 16.46 6.85 11.12
N LEU A 234 16.66 7.19 9.85
CA LEU A 234 17.95 7.12 9.19
C LEU A 234 18.52 8.52 8.94
N VAL A 235 19.84 8.60 8.84
CA VAL A 235 20.54 9.83 8.47
C VAL A 235 20.02 10.30 7.11
N SER A 236 19.61 11.56 7.05
CA SER A 236 19.13 12.16 5.82
C SER A 236 20.28 12.79 5.03
N PRO A 237 20.48 12.44 3.75
CA PRO A 237 21.44 13.12 2.87
C PRO A 237 21.06 14.58 2.60
N GLN A 238 19.78 14.96 2.73
CA GLN A 238 19.28 16.31 2.49
C GLN A 238 18.60 16.87 3.75
N LYS A 239 18.87 18.13 4.07
CA LYS A 239 18.30 18.80 5.24
C LYS A 239 16.79 18.98 5.03
N GLY A 240 15.98 18.45 5.93
CA GLY A 240 14.51 18.51 5.88
C GLY A 240 13.85 17.18 5.50
N ASP A 241 14.59 16.30 4.82
CA ASP A 241 14.11 14.98 4.46
C ASP A 241 14.12 14.02 5.64
N GLU A 242 13.17 13.08 5.62
CA GLU A 242 13.01 12.06 6.66
C GLU A 242 13.08 10.69 6.02
N TYR A 243 14.05 9.91 6.47
CA TYR A 243 14.23 8.53 6.06
C TYR A 243 13.93 7.62 7.25
N ARG A 244 13.19 6.55 7.01
CA ARG A 244 12.69 5.68 8.07
C ARG A 244 12.63 4.25 7.61
N VAL A 245 13.02 3.33 8.48
CA VAL A 245 12.72 1.91 8.34
C VAL A 245 11.83 1.46 9.49
N ARG A 246 10.86 0.59 9.18
CA ARG A 246 9.90 0.05 10.14
C ARG A 246 9.78 -1.46 9.95
N ALA A 247 9.91 -2.21 11.03
CA ALA A 247 9.52 -3.62 11.09
C ALA A 247 8.21 -3.73 11.85
N ARG A 248 7.24 -4.46 11.29
CA ARG A 248 5.96 -4.79 11.92
C ARG A 248 5.87 -6.31 12.01
N SER A 249 5.85 -6.82 13.23
CA SER A 249 5.82 -8.26 13.52
C SER A 249 4.50 -8.63 14.19
N ASP A 250 3.84 -9.67 13.71
CA ASP A 250 2.65 -10.25 14.33
C ASP A 250 2.76 -11.78 14.38
N GLY A 251 1.66 -12.47 14.69
CA GLY A 251 1.65 -13.94 14.76
C GLY A 251 1.91 -14.65 13.43
N GLU A 252 1.89 -13.94 12.30
CA GLU A 252 2.04 -14.50 10.96
C GLU A 252 3.43 -14.25 10.35
N GLY A 253 4.20 -13.31 10.90
CA GLY A 253 5.55 -13.02 10.41
C GLY A 253 5.98 -11.59 10.68
N THR A 254 6.93 -11.09 9.89
CA THR A 254 7.42 -9.72 9.97
C THR A 254 7.44 -9.09 8.58
N THR A 255 6.80 -7.94 8.45
CA THR A 255 6.85 -7.08 7.26
C THR A 255 7.79 -5.90 7.52
N TYR A 256 8.63 -5.56 6.54
CA TYR A 256 9.55 -4.44 6.60
C TYR A 256 9.18 -3.35 5.61
N PHE A 257 9.27 -2.11 6.05
CA PHE A 257 8.94 -0.91 5.28
C PHE A 257 10.12 0.04 5.26
N TYR A 258 10.29 0.74 4.14
CA TYR A 258 11.18 1.86 3.98
C TYR A 258 10.38 3.07 3.50
N THR A 259 10.44 4.16 4.26
CA THR A 259 9.72 5.41 4.01
C THR A 259 10.71 6.54 3.77
N VAL A 260 10.44 7.35 2.77
CA VAL A 260 11.13 8.63 2.50
C VAL A 260 10.08 9.73 2.48
N LYS A 261 10.27 10.78 3.28
CA LYS A 261 9.48 12.01 3.21
C LYS A 261 10.37 13.17 2.81
N THR A 262 10.12 13.74 1.64
CA THR A 262 10.93 14.80 1.05
C THR A 262 10.12 16.09 0.96
N GLU A 263 10.72 17.22 1.31
CA GLU A 263 10.09 18.53 1.11
C GLU A 263 10.29 18.96 -0.35
N ILE A 264 9.19 19.19 -1.07
CA ILE A 264 9.23 19.54 -2.50
C ILE A 264 9.01 21.04 -2.69
N GLU A 265 8.16 21.64 -1.85
CA GLU A 265 7.95 23.08 -1.74
C GLU A 265 7.83 23.43 -0.25
N PRO A 266 8.06 24.69 0.15
CA PRO A 266 7.90 25.12 1.54
C PRO A 266 6.54 24.69 2.12
N GLY A 267 6.56 23.75 3.07
CA GLY A 267 5.36 23.21 3.71
C GLY A 267 4.62 22.09 2.95
N VAL A 268 5.08 21.68 1.76
CA VAL A 268 4.54 20.55 1.00
C VAL A 268 5.56 19.41 0.98
N ARG A 269 5.21 18.28 1.60
CA ARG A 269 6.05 17.08 1.66
C ARG A 269 5.43 15.96 0.81
N ALA A 270 6.26 15.27 0.04
CA ALA A 270 5.89 13.99 -0.55
C ALA A 270 6.34 12.86 0.36
N GLU A 271 5.48 11.86 0.54
CA GLU A 271 5.80 10.63 1.25
C GLU A 271 5.80 9.45 0.29
N LYS A 272 6.89 8.68 0.31
CA LYS A 272 7.03 7.47 -0.48
C LYS A 272 7.40 6.32 0.45
N GLU A 273 6.51 5.36 0.58
CA GLU A 273 6.75 4.12 1.33
C GLU A 273 6.82 2.93 0.38
N ARG A 274 7.67 1.94 0.69
CA ARG A 274 7.70 0.66 -0.02
C ARG A 274 8.01 -0.49 0.93
N LEU A 275 7.59 -1.69 0.54
CA LEU A 275 8.05 -2.92 1.16
C LEU A 275 9.53 -3.16 0.84
N VAL A 276 10.27 -3.67 1.81
CA VAL A 276 11.66 -4.11 1.67
C VAL A 276 11.80 -5.52 2.20
N ASP A 277 12.77 -6.27 1.70
CA ASP A 277 13.07 -7.57 2.28
C ASP A 277 13.87 -7.43 3.59
N SER A 278 14.02 -8.55 4.32
CA SER A 278 14.76 -8.57 5.58
C SER A 278 16.22 -8.15 5.39
N ARG A 279 16.90 -8.56 4.31
CA ARG A 279 18.30 -8.24 4.09
C ARG A 279 18.49 -6.73 3.87
N GLU A 280 17.67 -6.15 3.02
CA GLU A 280 17.65 -4.72 2.75
C GLU A 280 17.33 -3.91 4.02
N TYR A 281 16.34 -4.33 4.81
CA TYR A 281 16.03 -3.71 6.11
C TYR A 281 17.25 -3.68 7.04
N HIS A 282 17.92 -4.82 7.22
CA HIS A 282 19.09 -4.91 8.10
C HIS A 282 20.29 -4.10 7.57
N SER A 283 20.46 -4.05 6.25
CA SER A 283 21.47 -3.17 5.63
C SER A 283 21.16 -1.68 5.89
N LEU A 284 19.90 -1.26 5.76
CA LEU A 284 19.48 0.12 5.99
C LEU A 284 19.64 0.56 7.46
N LEU A 285 19.56 -0.37 8.43
CA LEU A 285 19.81 -0.06 9.85
C LEU A 285 21.26 0.40 10.14
N SER A 286 22.20 0.21 9.21
CA SER A 286 23.54 0.79 9.32
C SER A 286 23.55 2.32 9.20
N LEU A 287 22.49 2.90 8.61
CA LEU A 287 22.32 4.33 8.41
C LEU A 287 21.49 4.99 9.51
N ARG A 288 21.33 4.36 10.68
CA ARG A 288 20.53 4.91 11.79
C ARG A 288 21.01 6.31 12.18
N ASP A 289 20.06 7.23 12.29
CA ASP A 289 20.29 8.60 12.73
C ASP A 289 20.67 8.60 14.23
N PRO A 290 21.90 9.02 14.60
CA PRO A 290 22.33 9.01 15.98
C PRO A 290 21.54 9.99 16.86
N GLU A 291 20.83 10.97 16.28
CA GLU A 291 19.99 11.94 17.01
C GLU A 291 18.60 11.38 17.33
N CYS A 292 18.26 10.19 16.82
CA CYS A 292 17.00 9.52 17.06
C CYS A 292 17.20 8.22 17.86
N VAL A 293 16.31 7.98 18.82
CA VAL A 293 16.16 6.72 19.53
C VAL A 293 15.22 5.81 18.75
N GLU A 294 15.48 4.50 18.80
CA GLU A 294 14.58 3.49 18.29
C GLU A 294 13.22 3.54 19.01
N ILE A 295 12.15 3.63 18.24
CA ILE A 295 10.80 3.45 18.77
C ILE A 295 10.50 1.96 18.78
N ARG A 296 10.10 1.46 19.95
CA ARG A 296 9.50 0.15 20.12
C ARG A 296 8.13 0.32 20.74
N LYS A 297 7.12 -0.30 20.13
CA LYS A 297 5.74 -0.24 20.62
C LYS A 297 4.96 -1.50 20.29
N LYS A 298 3.98 -1.81 21.13
CA LYS A 298 2.94 -2.81 20.84
C LYS A 298 1.68 -2.07 20.40
N ARG A 299 1.25 -2.32 19.15
CA ARG A 299 0.01 -1.79 18.59
C ARG A 299 -1.12 -2.80 18.78
N ILE A 300 -2.24 -2.36 19.35
CA ILE A 300 -3.48 -3.12 19.49
C ILE A 300 -4.52 -2.51 18.55
N SER A 301 -5.00 -3.29 17.59
CA SER A 301 -5.93 -2.85 16.56
C SER A 301 -7.28 -3.55 16.73
N PHE A 302 -8.39 -2.83 16.70
CA PHE A 302 -9.72 -3.42 16.88
C PHE A 302 -10.83 -2.57 16.26
N PHE A 303 -11.99 -3.19 16.08
CA PHE A 303 -13.22 -2.50 15.70
C PHE A 303 -14.14 -2.32 16.91
N TRP A 304 -14.71 -1.13 17.05
CA TRP A 304 -15.78 -0.85 18.02
C TRP A 304 -16.80 0.11 17.39
N ARG A 305 -18.08 -0.29 17.34
CA ARG A 305 -19.18 0.46 16.70
C ARG A 305 -18.86 0.92 15.26
N ASP A 306 -18.44 -0.04 14.43
CA ASP A 306 -18.08 0.17 13.02
C ASP A 306 -16.94 1.19 12.80
N GLN A 307 -16.15 1.41 13.85
CA GLN A 307 -15.02 2.31 13.83
C GLN A 307 -13.73 1.56 14.18
N TYR A 308 -12.66 1.86 13.46
CA TYR A 308 -11.37 1.21 13.61
C TYR A 308 -10.43 2.03 14.51
N TYR A 309 -9.81 1.36 15.47
CA TYR A 309 -8.93 1.95 16.47
C TYR A 309 -7.57 1.28 16.46
N GLU A 310 -6.53 2.06 16.72
CA GLU A 310 -5.18 1.60 16.97
C GLU A 310 -4.66 2.19 18.27
N VAL A 311 -4.34 1.34 19.24
CA VAL A 311 -3.72 1.74 20.51
C VAL A 311 -2.25 1.36 20.52
N ASP A 312 -1.38 2.35 20.61
CA ASP A 312 0.06 2.20 20.71
C ASP A 312 0.52 2.26 22.16
N LEU A 313 0.97 1.12 22.69
CA LEU A 313 1.69 1.02 23.95
C LEU A 313 3.18 1.20 23.67
N PHE A 314 3.75 2.36 23.97
CA PHE A 314 5.17 2.59 23.76
C PHE A 314 6.02 1.85 24.82
N GLU A 315 7.12 1.27 24.37
CA GLU A 315 8.14 0.58 25.19
C GLU A 315 9.46 1.37 25.17
N SER A 316 9.73 2.09 24.08
CA SER A 316 10.89 2.97 23.91
C SER A 316 10.49 4.11 22.96
N PRO A 317 10.94 5.36 23.18
CA PRO A 317 11.80 5.80 24.28
C PRO A 317 11.05 6.10 25.60
N ASP A 318 9.72 6.20 25.55
CA ASP A 318 8.90 6.54 26.72
C ASP A 318 7.88 5.41 27.02
N PRO A 319 8.15 4.55 28.02
CA PRO A 319 7.23 3.47 28.42
C PRO A 319 5.91 3.93 29.06
N THR A 320 5.79 5.22 29.38
CA THR A 320 4.59 5.82 29.97
C THR A 320 3.62 6.35 28.91
N LEU A 321 4.11 6.55 27.68
CA LEU A 321 3.31 7.07 26.58
C LEU A 321 2.37 5.99 26.05
N THR A 322 1.09 6.34 25.96
CA THR A 322 0.08 5.52 25.27
C THR A 322 -0.79 6.42 24.40
N LEU A 323 -0.86 6.10 23.11
CA LEU A 323 -1.63 6.85 22.13
C LEU A 323 -2.72 5.98 21.54
N MET A 324 -3.89 6.55 21.30
CA MET A 324 -4.96 5.92 20.54
C MET A 324 -5.22 6.75 19.29
N GLU A 325 -5.15 6.12 18.13
CA GLU A 325 -5.58 6.66 16.84
C GLU A 325 -6.95 6.05 16.49
N ALA A 326 -7.86 6.88 16.00
CA ALA A 326 -9.21 6.48 15.64
C ALA A 326 -9.52 6.97 14.22
N GLU A 327 -9.79 6.04 13.31
CA GLU A 327 -10.19 6.37 11.94
C GLU A 327 -11.67 6.75 11.93
N ARG A 328 -12.04 7.88 11.32
CA ARG A 328 -13.46 8.18 11.06
C ARG A 328 -13.95 7.36 9.88
N THR A 329 -15.25 7.08 9.82
CA THR A 329 -15.87 6.32 8.71
C THR A 329 -17.11 7.01 8.18
N ASP A 330 -17.50 6.67 6.95
CA ASP A 330 -18.73 7.10 6.31
C ASP A 330 -19.99 6.72 7.12
N ARG A 331 -19.94 5.61 7.86
CA ARG A 331 -21.02 5.11 8.71
C ARG A 331 -21.11 5.79 10.08
N ASN A 332 -20.05 6.45 10.55
CA ASN A 332 -20.03 7.08 11.86
C ASN A 332 -19.22 8.39 11.83
N SER A 333 -19.91 9.49 11.49
CA SER A 333 -19.31 10.82 11.39
C SER A 333 -18.99 11.47 12.74
N SER A 334 -19.71 11.07 13.80
CA SER A 334 -19.43 11.48 15.17
C SER A 334 -18.48 10.49 15.84
N LEU A 335 -17.23 10.90 16.05
CA LEU A 335 -16.24 10.10 16.74
C LEU A 335 -16.70 9.75 18.17
N GLN A 336 -16.79 8.46 18.50
CA GLN A 336 -17.12 7.99 19.84
C GLN A 336 -15.97 7.19 20.42
N THR A 337 -15.36 7.62 21.52
CA THR A 337 -14.28 6.85 22.13
C THR A 337 -14.82 5.65 22.93
N PRO A 338 -14.22 4.45 22.85
CA PRO A 338 -14.71 3.28 23.57
C PRO A 338 -14.71 3.52 25.09
N PRO A 339 -15.76 3.13 25.82
CA PRO A 339 -15.88 3.42 27.27
C PRO A 339 -14.85 2.67 28.12
N PHE A 340 -14.26 1.60 27.57
CA PHE A 340 -13.18 0.83 28.21
C PHE A 340 -11.79 1.45 27.98
N ILE A 341 -11.69 2.57 27.26
CA ILE A 341 -10.45 3.32 27.08
C ILE A 341 -10.53 4.66 27.83
N PRO A 342 -9.73 4.85 28.88
CA PRO A 342 -9.68 6.10 29.62
C PRO A 342 -8.89 7.17 28.86
N VAL A 343 -9.62 8.01 28.12
CA VAL A 343 -9.04 9.13 27.36
C VAL A 343 -8.65 10.28 28.27
N ILE A 344 -7.41 10.77 28.13
CA ILE A 344 -6.93 11.96 28.86
C ILE A 344 -7.27 13.22 28.08
N ARG A 345 -6.86 13.29 26.80
CA ARG A 345 -7.14 14.44 25.92
C ARG A 345 -6.95 14.10 24.44
N ASN A 346 -7.60 14.86 23.56
CA ASN A 346 -7.34 14.86 22.13
C ASN A 346 -6.00 15.59 21.86
N VAL A 347 -5.11 14.96 21.09
CA VAL A 347 -3.80 15.46 20.71
C VAL A 347 -3.59 15.47 19.19
N THR A 348 -4.69 15.43 18.42
CA THR A 348 -4.69 15.52 16.96
C THR A 348 -3.96 16.78 16.50
N GLY A 349 -3.07 16.63 15.51
CA GLY A 349 -2.24 17.73 14.99
C GLY A 349 -1.10 18.19 15.90
N SER A 350 -0.98 17.67 17.15
CA SER A 350 0.12 18.04 18.03
C SER A 350 1.43 17.37 17.59
N LYS A 351 2.40 18.18 17.18
CA LYS A 351 3.72 17.70 16.69
C LYS A 351 4.47 16.89 17.74
N GLU A 352 4.31 17.21 19.02
CA GLU A 352 5.00 16.55 20.14
C GLU A 352 4.66 15.05 20.25
N TYR A 353 3.50 14.64 19.74
CA TYR A 353 3.05 13.23 19.70
C TYR A 353 3.21 12.60 18.31
N SER A 354 3.98 13.22 17.43
CA SER A 354 4.41 12.58 16.18
C SER A 354 5.54 11.59 16.46
N ASN A 355 5.60 10.49 15.70
CA ASN A 355 6.66 9.48 15.90
C ASN A 355 8.07 10.07 15.72
N LYS A 356 8.26 11.10 14.89
CA LYS A 356 9.58 11.72 14.70
C LYS A 356 10.00 12.50 15.95
N GLU A 357 9.11 13.29 16.54
CA GLU A 357 9.41 14.01 17.78
C GLU A 357 9.58 13.06 18.97
N ILE A 358 8.75 12.01 19.05
CA ILE A 358 8.90 10.97 20.08
C ILE A 358 10.29 10.31 19.99
N ALA A 359 10.78 10.04 18.78
CA ALA A 359 12.09 9.43 18.57
C ALA A 359 13.27 10.36 18.85
N ARG A 360 13.12 11.69 18.80
CA ARG A 360 14.26 12.60 19.00
C ARG A 360 14.84 12.44 20.40
N LYS A 361 16.17 12.36 20.48
CA LYS A 361 16.88 12.43 21.77
C LYS A 361 16.59 13.79 22.41
N LYS A 362 16.28 13.77 23.70
CA LYS A 362 16.06 14.96 24.53
C LYS A 362 17.32 15.35 25.26
#